data_AF-A0A1Z5J3N7-F1
#
_entry.id   AF-A0A1Z5J3N7-F1
#
_cell.length_a   1.000
_cell.length_b   1.000
_cell.length_c   1.000
_cell.angle_alpha   90.00
_cell.angle_beta   90.00
_cell.angle_gamma   90.00
#
_symmetry.space_group_name_H-M   'P 1'
#
loop_
_entity.id
_entity.type
_entity.pdbx_description
1 polymer ?
#
loop_
_entity_poly.entity_id
_entity_poly.type
_entity_poly.pdbx_seq_one_letter_code
_entity_poly.pdbx_strand_id
1 'polypeptide(L)'
;MTVRYLTEDEVIAINQYIIKQADEGSAEVVDPDGLKSIIEQPQMVAYGHETYPTIWLKAACLLQKLTKNLVFNEGNKRTAYLSTVIFLRLNHIKFELSGSDAKDFMWDEMFAPDKKDRMINVAPIFKLYSKRIES
;
A
#
# COMPACT_ATOMS: atom_id res chain seq x y z
N MET A 1 2.85 -15.98 -12.66
CA MET A 1 1.97 -14.81 -12.84
C MET A 1 2.86 -13.59 -12.84
N THR A 2 2.77 -12.74 -13.86
CA THR A 2 3.51 -11.47 -13.89
C THR A 2 2.81 -10.49 -12.95
N VAL A 3 3.55 -9.88 -12.02
CA VAL A 3 2.98 -8.90 -11.08
C VAL A 3 2.91 -7.54 -11.77
N ARG A 4 1.74 -6.89 -11.75
CA ARG A 4 1.60 -5.48 -12.15
C ARG A 4 1.85 -4.59 -10.95
N TYR A 5 2.96 -3.85 -10.99
CA TYR A 5 3.30 -2.86 -9.97
C TYR A 5 2.62 -1.52 -10.28
N LEU A 6 2.45 -0.71 -9.23
CA LEU A 6 2.07 0.68 -9.40
C LEU A 6 3.29 1.51 -9.80
N THR A 7 3.04 2.56 -10.56
CA THR A 7 4.02 3.60 -10.89
C THR A 7 3.91 4.77 -9.90
N GLU A 8 4.93 5.62 -9.85
CA GLU A 8 4.91 6.86 -9.05
C GLU A 8 3.71 7.73 -9.44
N ASP A 9 3.49 7.93 -10.74
CA ASP A 9 2.36 8.71 -11.28
C ASP A 9 1.00 8.14 -10.86
N GLU A 10 0.83 6.82 -10.86
CA GLU A 10 -0.41 6.19 -10.38
C GLU A 10 -0.62 6.45 -8.88
N VAL A 11 0.43 6.41 -8.06
CA VAL A 11 0.31 6.69 -6.62
C VAL A 11 0.07 8.18 -6.35
N ILE A 12 0.68 9.08 -7.12
CA ILE A 12 0.39 10.52 -7.08
C ILE A 12 -1.07 10.78 -7.47
N ALA A 13 -1.56 10.16 -8.56
CA ALA A 13 -2.95 10.28 -8.98
C ALA A 13 -3.93 9.77 -7.93
N ILE A 14 -3.57 8.71 -7.20
CA ILE A 14 -4.34 8.19 -6.07
C ILE A 14 -4.40 9.22 -4.93
N ASN A 15 -3.27 9.86 -4.59
CA ASN A 15 -3.25 10.92 -3.58
C ASN A 15 -4.11 12.12 -4.01
N GLN A 16 -3.96 12.58 -5.25
CA GLN A 16 -4.76 13.67 -5.82
C GLN A 16 -6.25 13.36 -5.76
N TYR A 17 -6.65 12.14 -6.11
CA TYR A 17 -8.03 11.69 -5.98
C TYR A 17 -8.52 11.79 -4.53
N ILE A 18 -7.73 11.31 -3.56
CA ILE A 18 -8.08 11.35 -2.13
C ILE A 18 -8.26 12.78 -1.62
N ILE A 19 -7.32 13.67 -1.94
CA ILE A 19 -7.39 15.08 -1.51
C ILE A 19 -8.59 15.76 -2.13
N LYS A 20 -8.84 15.53 -3.43
CA LYS A 20 -10.03 16.05 -4.11
C LYS A 20 -11.34 15.57 -3.49
N GLN A 21 -11.41 14.32 -3.02
CA GLN A 21 -12.60 13.79 -2.33
C GLN A 21 -12.77 14.35 -0.91
N ALA A 22 -11.69 14.80 -0.27
CA ALA A 22 -11.73 15.38 1.07
C ALA A 22 -12.16 16.86 1.06
N ASP A 23 -12.10 17.53 -0.09
CA ASP A 23 -12.37 18.97 -0.28
C ASP A 23 -11.50 19.89 0.62
N GLU A 24 -10.37 19.35 1.10
CA GLU A 24 -9.42 20.00 1.99
C GLU A 24 -8.02 19.40 1.76
N GLY A 25 -7.00 20.25 1.81
CA GLY A 25 -5.59 19.84 1.73
C GLY A 25 -4.91 20.06 0.37
N SER A 26 -3.66 19.60 0.27
CA SER A 26 -2.82 19.70 -0.94
C SER A 26 -2.21 18.35 -1.32
N ALA A 27 -2.34 17.96 -2.59
CA ALA A 27 -1.77 16.74 -3.14
C ALA A 27 -0.31 16.92 -3.59
N GLU A 28 0.52 17.46 -2.69
CA GLU A 28 1.93 17.73 -2.95
C GLU A 28 2.81 16.57 -2.52
N VAL A 29 3.79 16.21 -3.36
CA VAL A 29 4.84 15.25 -3.03
C VAL A 29 5.95 16.01 -2.32
N VAL A 30 6.16 15.72 -1.04
CA VAL A 30 7.19 16.38 -0.21
C VAL A 30 8.53 15.64 -0.24
N ASP A 31 8.52 14.35 -0.61
CA ASP A 31 9.73 13.53 -0.76
C ASP A 31 9.64 12.65 -2.02
N PRO A 32 10.03 13.19 -3.20
CA PRO A 32 9.99 12.45 -4.46
C PRO A 32 10.93 11.25 -4.49
N ASP A 33 12.15 11.38 -3.94
CA ASP A 33 13.13 10.29 -3.89
C ASP A 33 12.65 9.17 -2.95
N GLY A 34 12.02 9.54 -1.83
CA GLY A 34 11.33 8.62 -0.95
C GLY A 34 10.21 7.89 -1.66
N LEU A 35 9.35 8.59 -2.40
CA LEU A 35 8.25 7.96 -3.16
C LEU A 35 8.80 6.92 -4.15
N LYS A 36 9.80 7.30 -4.95
CA LYS A 36 10.46 6.39 -5.88
C LYS A 36 10.99 5.12 -5.19
N SER A 37 11.72 5.30 -4.08
CA SER A 37 12.24 4.17 -3.29
C SER A 37 11.15 3.23 -2.78
N ILE A 38 9.98 3.77 -2.41
CA ILE A 38 8.84 2.97 -1.94
C ILE A 38 8.27 2.12 -3.07
N ILE A 39 8.15 2.66 -4.28
CA ILE A 39 7.60 1.96 -5.44
C ILE A 39 8.50 0.81 -5.92
N GLU A 40 9.82 0.97 -5.78
CA GLU A 40 10.81 -0.05 -6.14
C GLU A 40 10.91 -1.19 -5.11
N GLN A 41 10.68 -0.90 -3.83
CA GLN A 41 10.87 -1.87 -2.73
C GLN A 41 10.10 -3.20 -2.86
N PRO A 42 8.84 -3.26 -3.31
CA PRO A 42 8.12 -4.51 -3.55
C PRO A 42 8.80 -5.47 -4.55
N GLN A 43 9.74 -4.96 -5.34
CA GLN A 43 10.50 -5.70 -6.36
C GLN A 43 11.92 -6.04 -5.91
N MET A 44 12.31 -5.61 -4.71
CA MET A 44 13.68 -5.67 -4.22
C MET A 44 14.18 -7.12 -4.05
N VAL A 45 15.36 -7.39 -4.60
CA VAL A 45 16.09 -8.66 -4.46
C VAL A 45 17.27 -8.43 -3.53
N ALA A 46 17.43 -9.29 -2.53
CA ALA A 46 18.56 -9.29 -1.61
C ALA A 46 19.13 -10.72 -1.52
N TYR A 47 20.46 -10.85 -1.55
CA TYR A 47 21.15 -12.14 -1.50
C TYR A 47 20.65 -13.16 -2.54
N GLY A 48 20.27 -12.69 -3.74
CA GLY A 48 19.78 -13.55 -4.82
C GLY A 48 18.31 -13.98 -4.68
N HIS A 49 17.59 -13.49 -3.68
CA HIS A 49 16.18 -13.84 -3.45
C HIS A 49 15.30 -12.59 -3.38
N GLU A 50 14.06 -12.69 -3.88
CA GLU A 50 13.08 -11.62 -3.66
C GLU A 50 12.83 -11.44 -2.17
N THR A 51 12.90 -10.19 -1.71
CA THR A 51 12.63 -9.85 -0.31
C THR A 51 11.15 -10.08 0.03
N TYR A 52 10.27 -9.93 -0.96
CA TYR A 52 8.82 -10.06 -0.81
C TYR A 52 8.27 -11.08 -1.81
N PRO A 53 8.46 -12.38 -1.59
CA PRO A 53 8.21 -13.42 -2.61
C PRO A 53 6.72 -13.66 -2.91
N THR A 54 5.80 -13.07 -2.15
CA THR A 54 4.35 -13.23 -2.36
C THR A 54 3.68 -11.90 -2.62
N ILE A 55 2.59 -11.90 -3.40
CA ILE A 55 1.79 -10.71 -3.66
C ILE A 55 1.31 -10.02 -2.37
N TRP A 56 1.04 -10.79 -1.32
CA TRP A 56 0.64 -10.30 0.00
C TRP A 56 1.76 -9.55 0.71
N LEU A 57 2.99 -10.07 0.65
CA LEU A 57 4.17 -9.39 1.20
C LEU A 57 4.49 -8.13 0.41
N LYS A 58 4.30 -8.14 -0.91
CA LYS A 58 4.45 -6.95 -1.76
C LYS A 58 3.41 -5.87 -1.42
N ALA A 59 2.15 -6.28 -1.22
CA ALA A 59 1.08 -5.39 -0.77
C ALA A 59 1.35 -4.80 0.62
N ALA A 60 1.80 -5.63 1.57
CA ALA A 60 2.19 -5.18 2.91
C ALA A 60 3.38 -4.21 2.89
N CYS A 61 4.34 -4.43 1.98
CA CYS A 61 5.46 -3.52 1.77
C CYS A 61 4.96 -2.14 1.37
N LEU A 62 4.11 -2.09 0.35
CA LEU A 62 3.56 -0.85 -0.17
C LEU A 62 2.76 -0.09 0.91
N LEU A 63 1.86 -0.79 1.62
CA LEU A 63 1.05 -0.19 2.69
C LEU A 63 1.91 0.43 3.79
N GLN A 64 2.86 -0.35 4.33
CA GLN A 64 3.70 0.08 5.43
C GLN A 64 4.55 1.29 5.02
N LYS A 65 5.18 1.21 3.85
CA LYS A 65 6.14 2.21 3.39
C LYS A 65 5.49 3.55 3.09
N LEU A 66 4.36 3.55 2.38
CA LEU A 66 3.58 4.78 2.15
C LEU A 66 3.02 5.37 3.46
N THR A 67 2.69 4.53 4.44
CA THR A 67 2.18 4.99 5.73
C THR A 67 3.26 5.65 6.60
N LYS A 68 4.49 5.12 6.58
CA LYS A 68 5.56 5.54 7.49
C LYS A 68 6.49 6.62 6.94
N ASN A 69 6.76 6.63 5.64
CA ASN A 69 7.71 7.58 5.04
C ASN A 69 7.10 8.97 4.80
N LEU A 70 5.77 9.12 4.88
CA LEU A 70 5.06 10.41 4.78
C LEU A 70 5.45 11.24 3.55
N VAL A 71 5.56 10.61 2.39
CA VAL A 71 6.07 11.21 1.14
C VAL A 71 5.13 12.25 0.50
N PHE A 72 3.90 12.37 1.00
CA PHE A 72 2.95 13.42 0.63
C PHE A 72 2.76 14.41 1.79
N ASN A 73 2.40 15.66 1.47
CA ASN A 73 2.06 16.64 2.50
C ASN A 73 0.84 16.17 3.33
N GLU A 74 -0.18 15.65 2.64
CA GLU A 74 -1.40 15.15 3.27
C GLU A 74 -1.89 13.83 2.67
N GLY A 75 -2.80 13.17 3.38
CA GLY A 75 -3.48 11.99 2.85
C GLY A 75 -2.65 10.71 2.78
N ASN A 76 -1.41 10.69 3.33
CA ASN A 76 -0.50 9.52 3.28
C ASN A 76 -1.17 8.18 3.61
N LYS A 77 -1.91 8.11 4.72
CA LYS A 77 -2.55 6.85 5.18
C LYS A 77 -3.67 6.37 4.25
N ARG A 78 -4.50 7.31 3.81
CA ARG A 78 -5.57 7.04 2.84
C ARG A 78 -4.96 6.60 1.50
N THR A 79 -3.86 7.23 1.09
CA THR A 79 -3.12 6.93 -0.14
C THR A 79 -2.49 5.55 -0.06
N ALA A 80 -1.87 5.20 1.07
CA ALA A 80 -1.28 3.89 1.31
C ALA A 80 -2.33 2.78 1.21
N TYR A 81 -3.49 2.96 1.84
CA TYR A 81 -4.59 2.00 1.77
C TYR A 81 -5.10 1.82 0.35
N LEU A 82 -5.46 2.92 -0.32
CA LEU A 82 -6.04 2.86 -1.66
C LEU A 82 -5.04 2.34 -2.70
N SER A 83 -3.76 2.70 -2.58
CA SER A 83 -2.68 2.15 -3.41
C SER A 83 -2.54 0.65 -3.21
N THR A 84 -2.68 0.16 -1.98
CA THR A 84 -2.63 -1.28 -1.69
C THR A 84 -3.83 -2.03 -2.26
N VAL A 85 -5.04 -1.48 -2.13
CA VAL A 85 -6.27 -2.04 -2.72
C VAL A 85 -6.15 -2.09 -4.24
N ILE A 86 -5.70 -1.01 -4.88
CA ILE A 86 -5.53 -0.93 -6.33
C ILE A 86 -4.44 -1.90 -6.78
N PHE A 87 -3.29 -1.96 -6.11
CA PHE A 87 -2.23 -2.93 -6.40
C PHE A 87 -2.75 -4.37 -6.40
N LEU A 88 -3.52 -4.77 -5.38
CA LEU A 88 -4.12 -6.10 -5.35
C LEU A 88 -5.11 -6.30 -6.50
N ARG A 89 -5.96 -5.31 -6.77
CA ARG A 89 -6.95 -5.37 -7.85
C ARG A 89 -6.32 -5.53 -9.23
N LEU A 90 -5.25 -4.80 -9.50
CA LEU A 90 -4.43 -4.89 -10.71
C LEU A 90 -3.80 -6.28 -10.91
N ASN A 91 -3.69 -7.05 -9.82
CA ASN A 91 -3.19 -8.42 -9.81
C ASN A 91 -4.33 -9.45 -9.63
N HIS A 92 -5.56 -9.08 -10.01
CA HIS A 92 -6.76 -9.94 -9.98
C HIS A 92 -7.18 -10.40 -8.57
N ILE A 93 -6.86 -9.58 -7.56
CA ILE A 93 -7.19 -9.85 -6.17
C ILE A 93 -8.09 -8.73 -5.67
N LYS A 94 -9.33 -9.07 -5.35
CA LYS A 94 -10.27 -8.14 -4.73
C LYS A 94 -10.09 -8.20 -3.22
N PHE A 95 -9.54 -7.13 -2.65
CA PHE A 95 -9.43 -6.93 -1.21
C PHE A 95 -10.51 -5.96 -0.75
N GLU A 96 -11.40 -6.43 0.13
CA GLU A 96 -12.44 -5.60 0.73
C GLU A 96 -12.49 -5.90 2.23
N LEU A 97 -12.28 -4.86 3.04
CA LEU A 97 -12.61 -4.88 4.45
C LEU A 97 -14.02 -4.30 4.61
N SER A 98 -14.91 -5.02 5.30
CA SER A 98 -16.27 -4.57 5.58
C SER A 98 -16.37 -3.82 6.91
N GLY A 99 -17.12 -2.72 6.95
CA GLY A 99 -17.60 -2.12 8.21
C GLY A 99 -16.49 -1.68 9.19
N SER A 100 -16.57 -2.16 10.43
CA SER A 100 -15.63 -1.89 11.53
C SER A 100 -14.22 -2.40 11.25
N ASP A 101 -14.09 -3.56 10.60
CA ASP A 101 -12.81 -4.24 10.35
C ASP A 101 -11.85 -3.37 9.53
N ALA A 102 -12.37 -2.57 8.60
CA ALA A 102 -11.58 -1.63 7.81
C ALA A 102 -10.99 -0.51 8.67
N LYS A 103 -11.79 0.04 9.58
CA LYS A 103 -11.36 1.10 10.48
C LYS A 103 -10.37 0.56 11.50
N ASP A 104 -10.67 -0.57 12.13
CA ASP A 104 -9.83 -1.17 13.16
C ASP A 104 -8.47 -1.60 12.59
N PHE A 105 -8.45 -2.22 11.40
CA PHE A 105 -7.21 -2.54 10.70
C PHE A 105 -6.37 -1.30 10.38
N MET A 106 -7.01 -0.25 9.85
CA MET A 106 -6.32 1.00 9.52
C MET A 106 -5.81 1.72 10.77
N TRP A 107 -6.54 1.65 11.89
CA TRP A 107 -6.14 2.24 13.16
C TRP A 107 -4.97 1.47 13.77
N ASP A 108 -5.07 0.14 13.81
CA ASP A 108 -4.00 -0.73 14.32
C ASP A 108 -2.70 -0.58 13.51
N GLU A 109 -2.80 -0.49 12.18
CA GLU A 109 -1.62 -0.27 11.33
C GLU A 109 -1.07 1.16 11.49
N MET A 110 -1.94 2.16 11.68
CA MET A 110 -1.56 3.55 11.92
C MET A 110 -0.78 3.74 13.23
N PHE A 111 -1.16 3.03 14.29
CA PHE A 111 -0.51 3.10 15.61
C PHE A 111 0.50 1.97 15.87
N ALA A 112 0.71 1.07 14.91
CA ALA A 112 1.70 0.01 15.01
C ALA A 112 3.12 0.60 15.19
N PRO A 113 3.89 0.14 16.20
CA PRO A 113 5.31 0.46 16.30
C PRO A 113 6.07 -0.06 15.07
N ASP A 114 7.00 0.74 14.57
CA ASP A 114 7.77 0.45 13.35
C ASP A 114 8.75 -0.72 13.57
N LYS A 115 8.37 -1.91 13.11
CA LYS A 115 9.20 -3.12 13.13
C LYS A 115 9.05 -3.88 11.82
N LYS A 116 10.17 -4.30 11.22
CA LYS A 116 10.22 -5.13 9.99
C LYS A 116 9.32 -6.37 10.09
N ASP A 117 9.16 -6.95 11.28
CA ASP A 117 8.36 -8.16 11.51
C ASP A 117 6.83 -7.95 11.37
N ARG A 118 6.34 -6.70 11.29
CA ARG A 118 4.90 -6.41 11.13
C ARG A 118 4.37 -6.76 9.74
N MET A 119 5.19 -6.68 8.70
CA MET A 119 4.78 -7.06 7.33
C MET A 119 4.31 -8.52 7.26
N ILE A 120 4.93 -9.38 8.06
CA ILE A 120 4.58 -10.80 8.19
C ILE A 120 3.19 -10.97 8.84
N ASN A 121 2.77 -10.04 9.70
CA ASN A 121 1.47 -10.08 10.38
C ASN A 121 0.34 -9.46 9.55
N VAL A 122 0.66 -8.50 8.68
CA VAL A 122 -0.33 -7.85 7.79
C VAL A 122 -0.65 -8.71 6.56
N ALA A 123 0.35 -9.40 5.99
CA ALA A 123 0.15 -10.25 4.82
C ALA A 123 -0.97 -11.32 4.97
N PRO A 124 -1.12 -12.01 6.12
CA PRO A 124 -2.25 -12.90 6.38
C PRO A 124 -3.61 -12.22 6.33
N ILE A 125 -3.73 -10.96 6.76
CA ILE A 125 -4.98 -10.20 6.74
C ILE A 125 -5.41 -9.93 5.30
N PHE A 126 -4.48 -9.52 4.43
CA PHE A 126 -4.78 -9.40 3.01
C PHE A 126 -5.28 -10.70 2.43
N LYS A 127 -4.64 -11.83 2.76
CA LYS A 127 -5.07 -13.14 2.28
C LYS A 127 -6.47 -13.51 2.79
N LEU A 128 -6.80 -13.20 4.04
CA LEU A 128 -8.07 -13.56 4.67
C LEU A 128 -9.26 -12.82 4.07
N TYR A 129 -9.10 -11.53 3.80
CA TYR A 129 -10.16 -10.65 3.29
C TYR A 129 -10.12 -10.45 1.77
N SER A 130 -9.33 -11.27 1.06
CA SER A 130 -9.24 -11.19 -0.40
C SER A 130 -9.93 -12.35 -1.08
N LYS A 131 -10.59 -12.04 -2.20
CA LYS A 131 -11.12 -13.02 -3.15
C LYS A 131 -10.45 -12.83 -4.49
N ARG A 132 -10.07 -13.94 -5.15
CA ARG A 132 -9.61 -13.88 -6.53
C ARG A 132 -10.79 -13.50 -7.42
N ILE A 133 -10.56 -12.59 -8.35
CA ILE A 133 -11.55 -12.21 -9.35
C ILE A 133 -11.10 -12.75 -10.70
N GLU A 134 -12.01 -13.42 -11.41
CA GLU A 134 -11.81 -13.74 -12.82
C GLU A 134 -12.14 -12.50 -13.64
N SER A 135 -11.24 -12.15 -14.56
CA SER A 135 -11.41 -11.06 -15.53
C SER A 135 -12.22 -11.53 -16.72
#